data_AF-A0A392RG58-F1
#
_entry.id   AF-A0A392RG58-F1
#
_cell.length_a   1.000
_cell.length_b   1.000
_cell.length_c   1.000
_cell.angle_alpha   90.00
_cell.angle_beta   90.00
_cell.angle_gamma   90.00
#
_symmetry.space_group_name_H-M   'P 1'
#
loop_
_entity.id
_entity.type
_entity.pdbx_description
1 polymer ?
#
loop_
_entity_poly.entity_id
_entity_poly.type
_entity_poly.pdbx_seq_one_letter_code
_entity_poly.pdbx_strand_id
1 'polypeptide(L)'
;MIALTAGFPADSLSEEEIETGVIPVIGGIEQVNYTLIRNHIIAKWRENVSVWVTKKMFTDYIPQHYNALLDSAYNYLVSHGYINFGIASAIKDKIPTEPSKAGVIIIGAGLAGLAAARQLMR
;
A
#
# COMPACT_ATOMS: atom_id res chain seq x y z
N MET A 1 -4.15 -7.49 -14.92
CA MET A 1 -4.49 -6.18 -15.54
C MET A 1 -4.68 -5.07 -14.50
N ILE A 2 -5.22 -5.34 -13.29
CA ILE A 2 -5.47 -4.30 -12.26
C ILE A 2 -4.18 -3.64 -11.73
N ALA A 3 -3.13 -4.41 -11.41
CA ALA A 3 -1.86 -3.85 -10.91
C ALA A 3 -1.18 -2.90 -11.90
N LEU A 4 -1.23 -3.23 -13.20
CA LEU A 4 -0.73 -2.36 -14.29
C LEU A 4 -1.40 -0.99 -14.27
N THR A 5 -2.73 -0.94 -14.10
CA THR A 5 -3.46 0.33 -14.01
C THR A 5 -3.18 1.12 -12.72
N ALA A 6 -2.55 0.48 -11.73
CA ALA A 6 -2.09 1.10 -10.50
C ALA A 6 -0.61 1.52 -10.56
N GLY A 7 0.05 1.39 -11.71
CA GLY A 7 1.45 1.80 -11.91
C GLY A 7 2.48 0.71 -11.64
N PHE A 8 2.05 -0.55 -11.45
CA PHE A 8 2.96 -1.65 -11.14
C PHE A 8 3.14 -2.60 -12.33
N PRO A 9 4.38 -3.05 -12.62
CA PRO A 9 4.60 -4.12 -13.58
C PRO A 9 3.90 -5.42 -13.14
N ALA A 10 3.53 -6.25 -14.11
CA ALA A 10 2.71 -7.43 -13.83
C ALA A 10 3.48 -8.55 -13.10
N ASP A 11 4.76 -8.71 -13.42
CA ASP A 11 5.60 -9.87 -13.09
C ASP A 11 7.00 -9.50 -12.54
N SER A 12 7.31 -8.21 -12.42
CA SER A 12 8.57 -7.70 -11.85
C SER A 12 8.32 -6.71 -10.71
N LEU A 13 9.39 -6.24 -10.08
CA LEU A 13 9.35 -5.10 -9.15
C LEU A 13 9.45 -3.78 -9.92
N SER A 14 8.84 -2.72 -9.41
CA SER A 14 9.12 -1.36 -9.87
C SER A 14 10.49 -0.87 -9.34
N GLU A 15 11.02 0.20 -9.92
CA GLU A 15 12.25 0.84 -9.42
C GLU A 15 12.10 1.29 -7.95
N GLU A 16 10.95 1.89 -7.60
CA GLU A 16 10.67 2.32 -6.22
C GLU A 16 10.61 1.14 -5.23
N GLU A 17 10.07 -0.01 -5.64
CA GLU A 17 10.06 -1.23 -4.82
C GLU A 17 11.48 -1.76 -4.57
N ILE A 18 12.34 -1.68 -5.59
CA ILE A 18 13.74 -2.07 -5.51
C ILE A 18 14.50 -1.14 -4.56
N GLU A 19 14.34 0.18 -4.71
CA GLU A 19 14.98 1.19 -3.87
C GLU A 19 14.53 1.10 -2.40
N THR A 20 13.25 0.77 -2.18
CA THR A 20 12.69 0.58 -0.83
C THR A 20 13.19 -0.72 -0.18
N GLY A 21 13.70 -1.67 -0.96
CA GLY A 21 14.16 -2.96 -0.46
C GLY A 21 13.02 -3.84 0.06
N VAL A 22 11.90 -3.91 -0.68
CA VAL A 22 10.72 -4.70 -0.28
C VAL A 22 11.00 -6.20 -0.13
N ILE A 23 12.06 -6.71 -0.74
CA ILE A 23 12.59 -8.06 -0.55
C ILE A 23 14.12 -8.01 -0.46
N PRO A 24 14.76 -8.94 0.26
CA PRO A 24 16.22 -8.90 0.47
C PRO A 24 17.03 -9.28 -0.77
N VAL A 25 16.46 -10.12 -1.65
CA VAL A 25 17.14 -10.61 -2.86
C VAL A 25 16.21 -10.43 -4.06
N ILE A 26 16.71 -9.76 -5.09
CA ILE A 26 15.99 -9.55 -6.35
C ILE A 26 16.18 -10.78 -7.24
N GLY A 27 15.09 -11.18 -7.91
CA GLY A 27 15.02 -12.37 -8.73
C GLY A 27 14.58 -13.62 -7.96
N GLY A 28 14.27 -14.68 -8.70
CA GLY A 28 13.87 -15.96 -8.15
C GLY A 28 12.44 -15.98 -7.57
N ILE A 29 12.17 -17.00 -6.76
CA ILE A 29 10.82 -17.37 -6.34
C ILE A 29 10.21 -16.39 -5.34
N GLU A 30 11.01 -15.75 -4.48
CA GLU A 30 10.51 -14.76 -3.53
C GLU A 30 9.96 -13.53 -4.23
N GLN A 31 10.65 -13.04 -5.27
CA GLN A 31 10.14 -11.94 -6.10
C GLN A 31 8.81 -12.29 -6.76
N VAL A 32 8.70 -13.51 -7.33
CA VAL A 32 7.46 -13.97 -7.96
C VAL A 32 6.32 -13.98 -6.94
N ASN A 33 6.55 -14.55 -5.77
CA ASN A 33 5.53 -14.61 -4.71
C ASN A 33 5.17 -13.23 -4.17
N TYR A 34 6.15 -12.36 -3.94
CA TYR A 34 5.93 -10.97 -3.56
C TYR A 34 5.04 -10.27 -4.59
N THR A 35 5.36 -10.36 -5.88
CA THR A 35 4.58 -9.72 -6.94
C THR A 35 3.15 -10.22 -6.98
N LEU A 36 2.93 -11.54 -6.83
CA LEU A 36 1.59 -12.12 -6.75
C LEU A 36 0.79 -11.58 -5.55
N ILE A 37 1.41 -11.54 -4.37
CA ILE A 37 0.78 -11.04 -3.15
C ILE A 37 0.46 -9.54 -3.28
N ARG A 38 1.43 -8.72 -3.71
CA ARG A 38 1.27 -7.29 -3.98
C ARG A 38 0.11 -7.02 -4.95
N ASN A 39 0.07 -7.76 -6.06
CA ASN A 39 -0.98 -7.62 -7.07
C ASN A 39 -2.35 -7.99 -6.50
N HIS A 40 -2.42 -9.03 -5.67
CA HIS A 40 -3.66 -9.46 -5.04
C HIS A 40 -4.19 -8.44 -4.03
N ILE A 41 -3.32 -7.82 -3.23
CA ILE A 41 -3.70 -6.76 -2.29
C ILE A 41 -4.26 -5.54 -3.05
N ILE A 42 -3.59 -5.10 -4.12
CA ILE A 42 -4.06 -3.98 -4.95
C ILE A 42 -5.43 -4.30 -5.56
N ALA A 43 -5.58 -5.50 -6.13
CA ALA A 43 -6.85 -5.94 -6.71
C ALA A 43 -7.96 -5.89 -5.66
N LYS A 44 -7.69 -6.39 -4.44
CA LYS A 44 -8.65 -6.42 -3.36
C LYS A 44 -9.12 -5.01 -2.95
N TRP A 45 -8.21 -4.05 -2.88
CA TRP A 45 -8.59 -2.67 -2.56
C TRP A 45 -9.36 -2.01 -3.72
N ARG A 46 -8.99 -2.29 -4.97
CA ARG A 46 -9.65 -1.76 -6.17
C ARG A 46 -11.07 -2.33 -6.38
N GLU A 47 -11.37 -3.53 -5.87
CA GLU A 47 -12.76 -4.05 -5.84
C GLU A 47 -13.72 -3.13 -5.08
N ASN A 48 -13.26 -2.54 -3.97
CA ASN A 48 -14.05 -1.59 -3.20
C ASN A 48 -13.15 -0.62 -2.42
N VAL A 49 -12.83 0.51 -3.06
CA VAL A 49 -11.97 1.56 -2.48
C VAL A 49 -12.60 2.25 -1.26
N SER A 50 -13.87 2.01 -0.96
CA SER A 50 -14.55 2.56 0.22
C SER A 50 -14.29 1.76 1.50
N VAL A 51 -13.69 0.57 1.39
CA VAL A 51 -13.36 -0.31 2.51
C VAL A 51 -11.87 -0.26 2.80
N TRP A 52 -11.52 -0.28 4.07
CA TRP A 52 -10.14 -0.42 4.51
C TRP A 52 -9.68 -1.88 4.36
N VAL A 53 -8.70 -2.14 3.49
CA VAL A 53 -8.07 -3.44 3.36
C VAL A 53 -7.10 -3.65 4.51
N THR A 54 -7.20 -4.80 5.20
CA THR A 54 -6.28 -5.18 6.30
C THR A 54 -5.49 -6.44 5.93
N LYS A 55 -4.31 -6.62 6.53
CA LYS A 55 -3.50 -7.84 6.36
C LYS A 55 -4.28 -9.13 6.66
N LYS A 56 -5.14 -9.09 7.68
CA LYS A 56 -5.98 -10.22 8.12
C LYS A 56 -6.93 -10.74 7.04
N MET A 57 -7.26 -9.93 6.04
CA MET A 57 -8.11 -10.39 4.93
C MET A 57 -7.42 -11.44 4.04
N PHE A 58 -6.10 -11.56 4.13
CA PHE A 58 -5.30 -12.45 3.30
C PHE A 58 -4.70 -13.64 4.07
N THR A 59 -4.71 -13.60 5.40
CA THR A 59 -4.05 -14.63 6.24
C THR A 59 -4.66 -16.02 6.08
N ASP A 60 -5.93 -16.11 5.66
CA ASP A 60 -6.61 -17.39 5.47
C ASP A 60 -6.27 -18.04 4.11
N TYR A 61 -5.77 -17.24 3.15
CA TYR A 61 -5.50 -17.69 1.77
C TYR A 61 -4.00 -17.74 1.45
N ILE A 62 -3.18 -16.97 2.18
CA ILE A 62 -1.73 -16.93 2.02
C ILE A 62 -1.10 -17.88 3.05
N PRO A 63 -0.33 -18.89 2.61
CA PRO A 63 0.39 -19.77 3.51
C PRO A 63 1.29 -19.02 4.49
N GLN A 64 1.36 -19.50 5.73
CA GLN A 64 2.07 -18.84 6.82
C GLN A 64 3.56 -18.54 6.51
N HIS A 65 4.22 -19.40 5.72
CA HIS A 65 5.61 -19.19 5.32
C HIS A 65 5.81 -17.98 4.38
N TYR A 66 4.74 -17.42 3.80
CA TYR A 66 4.78 -16.17 3.03
C TYR A 66 4.33 -14.94 3.82
N ASN A 67 4.07 -15.05 5.13
CA ASN A 67 3.62 -13.92 5.94
C ASN A 67 4.60 -12.74 5.93
N ALA A 68 5.91 -13.00 5.87
CA ALA A 68 6.91 -11.94 5.74
C ALA A 68 6.76 -11.14 4.42
N LEU A 69 6.45 -11.82 3.32
CA LEU A 69 6.18 -11.19 2.03
C LEU A 69 4.86 -10.41 2.05
N LEU A 70 3.82 -10.96 2.69
CA LEU A 70 2.55 -10.27 2.91
C LEU A 70 2.74 -9.00 3.75
N ASP A 71 3.52 -9.10 4.84
CA ASP A 71 3.84 -7.97 5.69
C ASP A 71 4.58 -6.89 4.92
N SER A 72 5.60 -7.27 4.16
CA SER A 72 6.37 -6.35 3.32
C SER A 72 5.49 -5.66 2.27
N ALA A 73 4.77 -6.44 1.45
CA ALA A 73 3.92 -5.90 0.39
C ALA A 73 2.82 -4.98 0.94
N TYR A 74 2.13 -5.40 2.00
CA TYR A 74 1.10 -4.57 2.61
C TYR A 74 1.66 -3.29 3.20
N ASN A 75 2.78 -3.37 3.93
CA ASN A 75 3.40 -2.18 4.55
C ASN A 75 3.84 -1.19 3.48
N TYR A 76 4.51 -1.66 2.42
CA TYR A 76 4.92 -0.83 1.29
C TYR A 76 3.73 -0.12 0.64
N LEU A 77 2.66 -0.87 0.31
CA LEU A 77 1.48 -0.29 -0.35
C LEU A 77 0.74 0.73 0.53
N VAL A 78 0.69 0.53 1.85
CA VAL A 78 0.08 1.49 2.77
C VAL A 78 0.95 2.73 2.95
N SER A 79 2.25 2.56 3.18
CA SER A 79 3.16 3.68 3.48
C SER A 79 3.37 4.60 2.28
N HIS A 80 3.35 4.06 1.06
CA HIS A 80 3.50 4.83 -0.18
C HIS A 80 2.15 5.29 -0.75
N GLY A 81 1.03 4.94 -0.10
CA GLY A 81 -0.29 5.43 -0.49
C GLY A 81 -0.88 4.79 -1.74
N TYR A 82 -0.51 3.56 -2.06
CA TYR A 82 -1.07 2.79 -3.17
C TYR A 82 -2.40 2.11 -2.85
N ILE A 83 -2.68 1.90 -1.56
CA ILE A 83 -3.97 1.41 -1.07
C ILE A 83 -4.48 2.26 0.10
N ASN A 84 -5.73 2.03 0.48
CA ASN A 84 -6.34 2.63 1.66
C ASN A 84 -6.27 4.16 1.70
N PHE A 85 -6.25 4.85 0.56
CA PHE A 85 -6.20 6.32 0.48
C PHE A 85 -7.52 6.91 -0.04
N GLY A 86 -7.68 8.23 0.12
CA GLY A 86 -8.86 8.95 -0.38
C GLY A 86 -9.81 9.40 0.72
N ILE A 87 -11.11 9.53 0.41
CA ILE A 87 -12.09 10.25 1.23
C ILE A 87 -13.17 9.37 1.90
N ALA A 88 -13.15 8.06 1.70
CA ALA A 88 -14.18 7.17 2.24
C ALA A 88 -14.19 7.15 3.78
N SER A 89 -15.37 6.91 4.37
CA SER A 89 -15.53 6.96 5.84
C SER A 89 -14.58 6.01 6.56
N ALA A 90 -14.48 4.75 6.11
CA ALA A 90 -13.57 3.75 6.69
C ALA A 90 -12.08 4.15 6.64
N ILE A 91 -11.72 5.08 5.76
CA ILE A 91 -10.36 5.61 5.63
C ILE A 91 -10.16 6.81 6.57
N LYS A 92 -11.16 7.68 6.68
CA LYS A 92 -11.14 8.82 7.61
C LYS A 92 -11.05 8.34 9.06
N ASP A 93 -11.75 7.26 9.39
CA ASP A 93 -11.76 6.68 10.75
C ASP A 93 -10.39 6.11 11.18
N LYS A 94 -9.44 5.98 10.25
CA LYS A 94 -8.07 5.53 10.53
C LYS A 94 -7.07 6.66 10.73
N ILE A 95 -7.49 7.91 10.54
CA ILE A 95 -6.65 9.08 10.80
C ILE A 95 -6.66 9.31 12.32
N PRO A 96 -5.51 9.27 13.01
CA PRO A 96 -5.43 9.62 14.42
C PRO A 96 -6.06 10.98 14.71
N THR A 97 -6.82 11.06 15.81
CA THR A 97 -7.40 12.32 16.29
C THR A 97 -6.37 13.23 16.94
N GLU A 98 -5.25 12.67 17.40
CA GLU A 98 -4.14 13.42 17.98
C GLU A 98 -3.07 13.74 16.92
N PRO A 99 -2.59 14.99 16.86
CA PRO A 99 -1.58 15.37 15.88
C PRO A 99 -0.25 14.63 16.14
N SER A 100 0.42 14.25 15.05
CA SER A 100 1.77 13.70 15.13
C SER A 100 2.75 14.75 15.68
N LYS A 101 3.87 14.31 16.28
CA LYS A 101 4.82 15.18 16.97
C LYS A 101 5.57 16.17 16.04
N ALA A 102 5.45 16.04 14.72
CA ALA A 102 6.12 16.87 13.73
C ALA A 102 5.12 17.76 12.99
N GLY A 103 5.38 19.07 12.94
CA GLY A 103 4.56 20.02 12.19
C GLY A 103 5.01 20.13 10.73
N VAL A 104 4.09 19.90 9.78
CA VAL A 104 4.34 20.07 8.33
C VAL A 104 3.44 21.17 7.78
N ILE A 105 4.02 22.14 7.06
CA ILE A 105 3.28 23.20 6.36
C ILE A 105 3.17 22.82 4.88
N ILE A 106 1.94 22.83 4.37
CA ILE A 106 1.64 22.56 2.96
C ILE A 106 1.22 23.87 2.30
N ILE A 107 1.96 24.29 1.27
CA ILE A 107 1.66 25.50 0.51
C ILE A 107 0.82 25.10 -0.71
N GLY A 108 -0.47 25.48 -0.69
CA GLY A 108 -1.43 25.23 -1.77
C GLY A 108 -2.46 24.15 -1.43
N ALA A 109 -3.74 24.50 -1.57
CA ALA A 109 -4.89 23.63 -1.26
C ALA A 109 -5.51 23.02 -2.53
N GLY A 110 -4.68 22.67 -3.52
CA GLY A 110 -5.09 21.88 -4.68
C GLY A 110 -5.14 20.38 -4.35
N LEU A 111 -5.51 19.54 -5.32
CA LEU A 111 -5.61 18.08 -5.14
C LEU A 111 -4.32 17.47 -4.59
N ALA A 112 -3.15 17.91 -5.07
CA ALA A 112 -1.84 17.46 -4.59
C ALA A 112 -1.63 17.80 -3.11
N GLY A 113 -1.94 19.05 -2.72
CA GLY A 113 -1.79 19.50 -1.32
C GLY A 113 -2.74 18.78 -0.36
N LEU A 114 -4.01 18.59 -0.75
CA LEU A 114 -4.97 17.84 0.07
C LEU A 114 -4.60 16.36 0.19
N ALA A 115 -4.12 15.74 -0.90
CA ALA A 115 -3.68 14.35 -0.88
C ALA A 115 -2.48 14.16 0.07
N ALA A 116 -1.48 15.04 -0.03
CA ALA A 116 -0.31 15.04 0.85
C ALA A 116 -0.71 15.26 2.31
N ALA A 117 -1.53 16.27 2.60
CA ALA A 117 -2.00 16.58 3.96
C ALA A 117 -2.61 15.36 4.63
N ARG A 118 -3.48 14.65 3.91
CA ARG A 118 -4.20 13.50 4.46
C ARG A 118 -3.34 12.28 4.69
N GLN A 119 -2.30 12.08 3.89
CA GLN A 119 -1.35 11.00 4.12
C GLN A 119 -0.47 11.30 5.34
N LEU A 120 -0.04 12.55 5.51
CA LEU A 120 0.80 12.97 6.63
C LEU A 120 0.07 12.98 7.98
N MET A 121 -1.26 13.07 7.98
CA MET A 121 -2.07 12.98 9.20
C MET A 121 -2.21 11.56 9.76
N ARG A 122 -1.70 10.53 9.06
CA ARG A 122 -1.83 9.12 9.47
C ARG A 122 -0.79 8.69 10.50
#